data_AF-A0A7R9XVH0-F1
#
_entry.id   AF-A0A7R9XVH0-F1
#
_cell.length_a   1.000
_cell.length_b   1.000
_cell.length_c   1.000
_cell.angle_alpha   90.00
_cell.angle_beta   90.00
_cell.angle_gamma   90.00
#
_symmetry.space_group_name_H-M   'P 1'
#
loop_
_entity.id
_entity.type
_entity.pdbx_description
1 polymer ?
#
loop_
_entity_poly.entity_id
_entity_poly.type
_entity_poly.pdbx_seq_one_letter_code
_entity_poly.pdbx_strand_id
1 'polypeptide(L)'
;GRVVCSAPRRAAAPSAGARRVAMRAETEDRRGGVQLSPSCSIDDMEGCSLADLEMMYIDALWTYYTSNKFMIQNDVYDKLKQELAWQGSEFPTLKRYEVEFVKAVIENARGTPIMSNNEYERLKAKVKKNGKRKDVTALLLYAKGQQTLSPEQFDELSESMKALGIDVALKGAACTLNNDPSILTKDAALSSTVLLAVSAIPAVLAAVPYAGVSYFYQPLPLVGGVAFSLATGLLLGQALLNRMQLNDAEVLVGACTCCETPVKQLFAGNDKLPVVTKKCDNCGTLLDISREKMEILQGTPQAR
;
A
#
# COMPACT_ATOMS: atom_id res chain seq x y z
N GLY A 1 45.89 -33.92 -46.38
CA GLY A 1 44.53 -33.73 -46.93
C GLY A 1 44.29 -32.24 -47.12
N ARG A 2 43.79 -31.85 -48.30
CA ARG A 2 43.30 -30.49 -48.63
C ARG A 2 42.31 -30.02 -47.55
N VAL A 3 42.23 -28.73 -47.20
CA VAL A 3 41.46 -27.70 -47.94
C VAL A 3 42.08 -26.30 -47.76
N VAL A 4 42.09 -25.55 -48.86
CA VAL A 4 42.50 -24.14 -49.05
C VAL A 4 41.28 -23.21 -48.88
N CYS A 5 41.48 -21.97 -48.40
CA CYS A 5 40.86 -20.71 -48.88
C CYS A 5 41.29 -19.54 -47.95
N SER A 6 42.21 -18.64 -48.36
CA SER A 6 42.05 -17.42 -49.19
C SER A 6 41.50 -16.18 -48.44
N ALA A 7 42.26 -15.07 -48.50
CA ALA A 7 41.94 -13.73 -47.97
C ALA A 7 41.35 -12.79 -49.09
N PRO A 8 41.20 -11.47 -48.89
CA PRO A 8 40.13 -10.73 -48.20
C PRO A 8 39.33 -9.78 -49.16
N ARG A 9 38.14 -9.30 -48.78
CA ARG A 9 37.49 -8.13 -49.44
C ARG A 9 36.62 -7.27 -48.49
N ARG A 10 37.07 -6.00 -48.37
CA ARG A 10 36.36 -4.70 -48.35
C ARG A 10 35.15 -4.46 -47.42
N ALA A 11 35.41 -3.59 -46.44
CA ALA A 11 34.76 -2.31 -46.15
C ALA A 11 33.22 -2.19 -46.22
N ALA A 12 32.61 -2.03 -45.04
CA ALA A 12 31.46 -1.15 -44.84
C ALA A 12 31.66 -0.40 -43.51
N ALA A 13 31.73 0.93 -43.59
CA ALA A 13 31.78 1.83 -42.44
C ALA A 13 30.35 2.12 -41.95
N PRO A 14 30.07 2.14 -40.63
CA PRO A 14 28.97 2.91 -40.10
C PRO A 14 29.44 4.35 -39.83
N SER A 15 28.69 5.28 -40.42
CA SER A 15 28.85 6.72 -40.35
C SER A 15 28.79 7.26 -38.92
N ALA A 16 29.68 8.21 -38.67
CA ALA A 16 29.74 9.05 -37.49
C ALA A 16 28.41 9.76 -37.21
N GLY A 17 27.88 9.54 -36.02
CA GLY A 17 26.81 10.31 -35.39
C GLY A 17 27.07 10.32 -33.90
N ALA A 18 28.08 11.09 -33.49
CA ALA A 18 28.46 11.25 -32.11
C ALA A 18 27.32 11.87 -31.29
N ARG A 19 26.82 11.14 -30.30
CA ARG A 19 26.46 11.76 -29.02
C ARG A 19 26.93 10.87 -27.90
N ARG A 20 28.11 11.24 -27.40
CA ARG A 20 28.70 10.76 -26.16
C ARG A 20 27.66 10.92 -25.05
N VAL A 21 27.12 9.81 -24.55
CA VAL A 21 26.72 9.75 -23.14
C VAL A 21 27.74 8.83 -22.51
N ALA A 22 28.69 9.50 -21.86
CA ALA A 22 29.76 8.87 -21.14
C ALA A 22 29.17 7.95 -20.07
N MET A 23 29.54 6.69 -20.17
CA MET A 23 29.81 5.84 -19.03
C MET A 23 30.62 6.68 -18.02
N ARG A 24 30.00 7.08 -16.92
CA ARG A 24 30.66 7.79 -15.83
C ARG A 24 30.25 7.10 -14.53
N ALA A 25 31.20 6.32 -14.03
CA ALA A 25 31.48 6.05 -12.63
C ALA A 25 30.31 5.52 -11.78
N GLU A 26 30.11 4.20 -11.82
CA GLU A 26 29.84 3.45 -10.59
C GLU A 26 31.10 3.49 -9.72
N THR A 27 31.19 4.50 -8.85
CA THR A 27 32.06 4.47 -7.67
C THR A 27 31.31 5.13 -6.53
N GLU A 28 30.93 4.30 -5.57
CA GLU A 28 30.56 4.65 -4.19
C GLU A 28 29.44 5.70 -4.00
N ASP A 29 28.21 5.19 -3.81
CA ASP A 29 27.51 5.54 -2.57
C ASP A 29 26.89 4.29 -1.94
N ARG A 30 27.72 3.58 -1.19
CA ARG A 30 27.31 2.49 -0.31
C ARG A 30 27.17 3.04 1.11
N ARG A 31 26.45 4.17 1.28
CA ARG A 31 25.99 4.68 2.57
C ARG A 31 24.50 5.02 2.52
N GLY A 32 23.66 4.00 2.76
CA GLY A 32 22.41 4.13 3.52
C GLY A 32 21.46 5.30 3.23
N GLY A 33 21.32 5.75 1.98
CA GLY A 33 20.33 6.75 1.58
C GLY A 33 18.97 6.09 1.32
N VAL A 34 17.91 6.69 1.87
CA VAL A 34 16.53 6.34 1.52
C VAL A 34 16.30 6.68 0.03
N GLN A 35 15.68 5.77 -0.72
CA GLN A 35 15.33 6.00 -2.13
C GLN A 35 14.25 7.09 -2.19
N LEU A 36 14.66 8.32 -2.52
CA LEU A 36 13.77 9.45 -2.76
C LEU A 36 13.15 9.33 -4.16
N SER A 37 11.95 9.87 -4.33
CA SER A 37 11.34 10.01 -5.65
C SER A 37 12.27 10.78 -6.61
N PRO A 38 12.37 10.43 -7.90
CA PRO A 38 13.27 11.08 -8.86
C PRO A 38 13.04 12.59 -9.06
N SER A 39 11.88 13.11 -8.65
CA SER A 39 11.50 14.51 -8.73
C SER A 39 11.81 15.32 -7.46
N CYS A 40 12.21 14.66 -6.37
CA CYS A 40 12.49 15.33 -5.10
C CYS A 40 13.98 15.58 -4.95
N SER A 41 14.37 16.83 -4.64
CA SER A 41 15.76 17.21 -4.45
C SER A 41 15.93 18.12 -3.23
N ILE A 42 17.13 18.15 -2.67
CA ILE A 42 17.42 18.96 -1.48
C ILE A 42 17.38 20.47 -1.75
N ASP A 43 17.58 20.86 -3.00
CA ASP A 43 17.58 22.26 -3.45
C ASP A 43 16.17 22.74 -3.85
N ASP A 44 15.27 21.82 -4.19
CA ASP A 44 13.88 22.08 -4.58
C ASP A 44 12.92 21.11 -3.88
N MET A 45 12.31 21.59 -2.80
CA MET A 45 11.44 20.83 -1.89
C MET A 45 9.94 21.01 -2.19
N GLU A 46 9.56 21.96 -3.05
CA GLU A 46 8.15 22.31 -3.32
C GLU A 46 7.42 21.21 -4.12
N GLY A 47 8.16 20.43 -4.92
CA GLY A 47 7.64 19.31 -5.70
C GLY A 47 7.72 17.94 -5.01
N CYS A 48 8.22 17.89 -3.77
CA CYS A 48 8.41 16.63 -3.04
C CYS A 48 7.11 16.12 -2.39
N SER A 49 6.93 14.81 -2.37
CA SER A 49 5.85 14.20 -1.60
C SER A 49 6.11 14.31 -0.09
N LEU A 50 5.04 14.29 0.72
CA LEU A 50 5.14 14.30 2.18
C LEU A 50 6.08 13.20 2.70
N ALA A 51 5.96 11.99 2.14
CA ALA A 51 6.78 10.85 2.53
C ALA A 51 8.28 11.09 2.21
N ASP A 52 8.60 11.69 1.07
CA ASP A 52 9.99 12.00 0.70
C ASP A 52 10.58 13.05 1.65
N LEU A 53 9.83 14.10 1.98
CA LEU A 53 10.25 15.14 2.93
C LEU A 53 10.47 14.58 4.34
N GLU A 54 9.58 13.69 4.79
CA GLU A 54 9.72 13.02 6.09
C GLU A 54 10.98 12.15 6.10
N MET A 55 11.25 11.41 5.02
CA MET A 55 12.45 10.58 4.90
C MET A 55 13.74 11.42 4.89
N MET A 56 13.76 12.56 4.17
CA MET A 56 14.88 13.50 4.21
C MET A 56 15.12 14.05 5.61
N TYR A 57 14.05 14.42 6.31
CA TYR A 57 14.15 14.93 7.67
C TYR A 57 14.67 13.87 8.64
N ILE A 58 14.16 12.63 8.55
CA ILE A 58 14.64 11.49 9.33
C ILE A 58 16.14 11.28 9.12
N ASP A 59 16.61 11.34 7.87
CA ASP A 59 18.01 11.10 7.55
C ASP A 59 18.95 12.19 8.06
N ALA A 60 18.56 13.45 7.86
CA ALA A 60 19.27 14.61 8.38
C ALA A 60 19.38 14.56 9.91
N LEU A 61 18.26 14.25 10.58
CA LEU A 61 18.18 14.13 12.03
C LEU A 61 19.04 12.97 12.53
N TRP A 62 18.94 11.80 11.91
CA TRP A 62 19.72 10.62 12.27
C TRP A 62 21.22 10.87 12.16
N THR A 63 21.65 11.52 11.09
CA THR A 63 23.05 11.86 10.88
C THR A 63 23.57 12.86 11.90
N TYR A 64 22.77 13.87 12.22
CA TYR A 64 23.12 14.84 13.26
C TYR A 64 23.33 14.15 14.62
N TYR A 65 22.40 13.31 15.07
CA TYR A 65 22.52 12.67 16.38
C TYR A 65 23.53 11.52 16.43
N THR A 66 23.82 10.87 15.31
CA THR A 66 24.79 9.76 15.27
C THR A 66 26.22 10.26 15.09
N SER A 67 26.42 11.19 14.14
CA SER A 67 27.76 11.63 13.72
C SER A 67 28.15 13.01 14.24
N ASN A 68 27.26 13.74 14.93
CA ASN A 68 27.44 15.16 15.30
C ASN A 68 27.83 16.05 14.09
N LYS A 69 27.42 15.66 12.88
CA LYS A 69 27.66 16.39 11.64
C LYS A 69 26.33 16.78 11.02
N PHE A 70 26.19 18.04 10.65
CA PHE A 70 25.09 18.51 9.83
C PHE A 70 25.38 18.16 8.36
N MET A 71 24.53 17.33 7.74
CA MET A 71 24.59 17.08 6.29
C MET A 71 23.98 18.23 5.48
N ILE A 72 23.16 19.06 6.12
CA ILE A 72 22.35 20.10 5.50
C ILE A 72 22.68 21.44 6.17
N GLN A 73 22.72 22.52 5.39
CA GLN A 73 22.86 23.88 5.94
C GLN A 73 21.61 24.27 6.76
N ASN A 74 21.78 25.16 7.74
CA ASN A 74 20.69 25.54 8.64
C ASN A 74 19.49 26.15 7.91
N ASP A 75 19.73 26.91 6.84
CA ASP A 75 18.68 27.52 6.00
C ASP A 75 17.84 26.47 5.27
N VAL A 76 18.47 25.45 4.69
CA VAL A 76 17.79 24.34 4.02
C VAL A 76 17.06 23.47 5.04
N TYR A 77 17.61 23.27 6.24
CA TYR A 77 16.94 22.56 7.33
C TYR A 77 15.69 23.30 7.83
N ASP A 78 15.75 24.62 7.97
CA ASP A 78 14.60 25.42 8.39
C ASP A 78 13.50 25.43 7.32
N LYS A 79 13.86 25.47 6.03
CA LYS A 79 12.90 25.29 4.92
C LYS A 79 12.23 23.92 4.96
N LEU A 80 12.99 22.84 5.14
CA LEU A 80 12.45 21.48 5.26
C LEU A 80 11.42 21.37 6.38
N LYS A 81 11.70 22.01 7.54
CA LYS A 81 10.74 22.05 8.65
C LYS A 81 9.50 22.86 8.34
N GLN A 82 9.64 23.95 7.60
CA GLN A 82 8.51 24.77 7.17
C GLN A 82 7.61 24.01 6.20
N GLU A 83 8.17 23.33 5.20
CA GLU A 83 7.40 22.53 4.24
C GLU A 83 6.69 21.36 4.91
N LEU A 84 7.38 20.65 5.82
CA LEU A 84 6.76 19.59 6.61
C LEU A 84 5.61 20.12 7.48
N ALA A 85 5.78 21.29 8.11
CA ALA A 85 4.71 21.90 8.89
C ALA A 85 3.53 22.35 8.00
N TRP A 86 3.82 22.85 6.79
CA TRP A 86 2.82 23.27 5.82
C TRP A 86 1.97 22.10 5.31
N GLN A 87 2.60 20.96 5.04
CA GLN A 87 1.90 19.73 4.61
C GLN A 87 1.27 18.95 5.78
N GLY A 88 1.30 19.49 7.00
CA GLY A 88 0.67 18.88 8.18
C GLY A 88 1.47 17.74 8.81
N SER A 89 2.74 17.57 8.46
CA SER A 89 3.60 16.55 9.05
C SER A 89 3.80 16.78 10.54
N GLU A 90 3.85 15.66 11.23
CA GLU A 90 4.06 15.58 12.66
C GLU A 90 5.54 15.61 13.08
N PHE A 91 6.45 15.42 12.12
CA PHE A 91 7.90 15.29 12.34
C PHE A 91 8.60 16.54 12.90
N PRO A 92 8.30 17.78 12.47
CA PRO A 92 8.99 18.98 12.95
C PRO A 92 8.81 19.27 14.45
N THR A 93 7.80 18.67 15.07
CA THR A 93 7.48 18.85 16.49
C THR A 93 8.16 17.82 17.41
N LEU A 94 8.89 16.87 16.84
CA LEU A 94 9.59 15.82 17.57
C LEU A 94 10.63 16.43 18.51
N LYS A 95 10.64 15.99 19.77
CA LYS A 95 11.55 16.53 20.77
C LYS A 95 12.86 15.76 20.79
N ARG A 96 13.93 16.46 21.19
CA ARG A 96 15.30 15.90 21.30
C ARG A 96 15.37 14.58 22.07
N TYR A 97 14.64 14.44 23.17
CA TYR A 97 14.66 13.21 23.98
C TYR A 97 13.98 12.02 23.31
N GLU A 98 13.04 12.24 22.38
CA GLU A 98 12.41 11.16 21.61
C GLU A 98 13.39 10.61 20.58
N VAL A 99 14.17 11.48 19.94
CA VAL A 99 15.25 11.07 19.02
C VAL A 99 16.38 10.34 19.75
N GLU A 100 16.77 10.86 20.92
CA GLU A 100 17.78 10.22 21.77
C GLU A 100 17.34 8.83 22.22
N PHE A 101 16.05 8.65 22.51
CA PHE A 101 15.48 7.35 22.80
C PHE A 101 15.57 6.39 21.61
N VAL A 102 15.16 6.80 20.41
CA VAL A 102 15.27 5.98 19.19
C VAL A 102 16.72 5.53 18.97
N LYS A 103 17.68 6.45 19.11
CA LYS A 103 19.11 6.15 19.00
C LYS A 103 19.55 5.12 20.04
N ALA A 104 19.21 5.33 21.31
CA ALA A 104 19.55 4.43 22.40
C ALA A 104 18.99 3.02 22.19
N VAL A 105 17.75 2.94 21.70
CA VAL A 105 17.05 1.69 21.41
C VAL A 105 17.76 0.90 20.29
N ILE A 106 18.08 1.55 19.17
CA ILE A 106 18.79 0.91 18.05
C ILE A 106 20.20 0.46 18.46
N GLU A 107 20.94 1.31 19.15
CA GLU A 107 22.30 1.01 19.61
C GLU A 107 22.33 -0.12 20.66
N ASN A 108 21.33 -0.16 21.55
CA ASN A 108 21.16 -1.25 22.50
C ASN A 108 20.84 -2.57 21.80
N ALA A 109 19.97 -2.56 20.79
CA ALA A 109 19.66 -3.76 19.98
C ALA A 109 20.88 -4.24 19.17
N ARG A 110 21.77 -3.33 18.76
CA ARG A 110 23.04 -3.66 18.09
C ARG A 110 24.08 -4.28 19.04
N GLY A 111 23.84 -4.22 20.36
CA GLY A 111 24.80 -4.68 21.37
C GLY A 111 25.86 -3.64 21.75
N THR A 112 25.71 -2.39 21.33
CA THR A 112 26.61 -1.27 21.67
C THR A 112 25.86 -0.20 22.48
N PRO A 113 25.49 -0.47 23.74
CA PRO A 113 24.71 0.47 24.55
C PRO A 113 25.49 1.78 24.76
N ILE A 114 24.89 2.90 24.35
CA ILE A 114 25.48 4.24 24.46
C ILE A 114 25.28 4.90 25.83
N MET A 115 24.43 4.32 26.69
CA MET A 115 24.07 4.84 28.01
C MET A 115 23.96 3.72 29.03
N SER A 116 24.03 4.06 30.31
CA SER A 116 23.87 3.08 31.39
C SER A 116 22.43 2.56 31.48
N ASN A 117 22.23 1.37 32.05
CA ASN A 117 20.91 0.78 32.18
C ASN A 117 19.92 1.67 32.96
N ASN A 118 20.39 2.40 33.97
CA ASN A 118 19.56 3.33 34.75
C ASN A 118 19.13 4.55 33.91
N GLU A 119 20.04 5.11 33.12
CA GLU A 119 19.71 6.21 32.21
C GLU A 119 18.73 5.77 31.12
N TYR A 120 18.89 4.57 30.59
CA TYR A 120 17.99 4.00 29.60
C TYR A 120 16.56 3.82 30.15
N GLU A 121 16.41 3.26 31.35
CA GLU A 121 15.11 3.11 32.00
C GLU A 121 14.45 4.46 32.33
N ARG A 122 15.24 5.47 32.75
CA ARG A 122 14.72 6.84 32.94
C ARG A 122 14.23 7.44 31.63
N LEU A 123 14.95 7.21 30.54
CA LEU A 123 14.58 7.71 29.21
C LEU A 123 13.30 7.04 28.70
N LYS A 124 13.18 5.71 28.86
CA LYS A 124 11.95 4.96 28.60
C LYS A 124 10.75 5.54 29.36
N ALA A 125 10.90 5.76 30.67
CA ALA A 125 9.84 6.33 31.49
C ALA A 125 9.45 7.75 31.05
N LYS A 126 10.44 8.57 30.65
CA LYS A 126 10.23 9.94 30.15
C LYS A 126 9.47 9.94 28.82
N VAL A 127 9.81 9.04 27.89
CA VAL A 127 9.09 8.89 26.61
C VAL A 127 7.70 8.32 26.84
N LYS A 128 7.52 7.36 27.75
CA LYS A 128 6.19 6.83 28.09
C LYS A 128 5.26 7.89 28.68
N LYS A 129 5.79 8.82 29.49
CA LYS A 129 5.00 9.89 30.14
C LYS A 129 4.77 11.10 29.24
N ASN A 130 5.78 11.52 28.48
CA ASN A 130 5.77 12.79 27.74
C ASN A 130 5.79 12.61 26.21
N GLY A 131 6.02 11.39 25.73
CA GLY A 131 6.03 11.07 24.32
C GLY A 131 4.61 11.10 23.79
N LYS A 132 4.31 12.14 23.02
CA LYS A 132 3.00 12.30 22.38
C LYS A 132 2.97 11.63 21.01
N ARG A 133 4.13 11.23 20.47
CA ARG A 133 4.31 10.86 19.05
C ARG A 133 4.89 9.45 18.91
N LYS A 134 4.08 8.48 19.35
CA LYS A 134 4.44 7.05 19.24
C LYS A 134 4.57 6.62 17.79
N ASP A 135 3.78 7.19 16.89
CA ASP A 135 3.76 6.83 15.47
C ASP A 135 5.03 7.30 14.75
N VAL A 136 5.45 8.55 14.97
CA VAL A 136 6.72 9.08 14.45
C VAL A 136 7.91 8.29 14.99
N THR A 137 7.89 7.95 16.29
CA THR A 137 8.93 7.14 16.93
C THR A 137 8.96 5.72 16.35
N ALA A 138 7.80 5.10 16.11
CA ALA A 138 7.67 3.79 15.49
C ALA A 138 8.20 3.78 14.05
N LEU A 139 7.86 4.81 13.26
CA LEU A 139 8.35 4.93 11.88
C LEU A 139 9.87 5.10 11.84
N LEU A 140 10.43 5.94 12.72
CA LEU A 140 11.88 6.11 12.87
C LEU A 140 12.59 4.79 13.21
N LEU A 141 12.07 4.07 14.20
CA LEU A 141 12.60 2.77 14.61
C LEU A 141 12.49 1.73 13.49
N TYR A 142 11.39 1.75 12.75
CA TYR A 142 11.16 0.82 11.64
C TYR A 142 12.11 1.09 10.46
N ALA A 143 12.23 2.36 10.05
CA ALA A 143 13.05 2.76 8.92
C ALA A 143 14.55 2.59 9.21
N LYS A 144 15.03 3.10 10.35
CA LYS A 144 16.45 3.00 10.71
C LYS A 144 16.83 1.65 11.29
N GLY A 145 15.89 0.95 11.92
CA GLY A 145 16.08 -0.41 12.40
C GLY A 145 16.43 -1.36 11.26
N GLN A 146 15.64 -1.37 10.18
CA GLN A 146 15.94 -2.20 9.00
C GLN A 146 17.27 -1.88 8.31
N GLN A 147 17.70 -0.61 8.34
CA GLN A 147 18.96 -0.20 7.72
C GLN A 147 20.19 -0.59 8.57
N THR A 148 20.02 -0.72 9.89
CA THR A 148 21.15 -0.77 10.84
C THR A 148 21.27 -2.11 11.57
N LEU A 149 20.17 -2.86 11.71
CA LEU A 149 20.09 -4.07 12.51
C LEU A 149 19.98 -5.32 11.62
N SER A 150 20.43 -6.46 12.13
CA SER A 150 20.10 -7.76 11.53
C SER A 150 18.59 -8.05 11.71
N PRO A 151 17.99 -8.91 10.87
CA PRO A 151 16.56 -9.23 10.99
C PRO A 151 16.21 -9.81 12.37
N GLU A 152 17.09 -10.63 12.96
CA GLU A 152 16.89 -11.20 14.31
C GLU A 152 16.91 -10.13 15.41
N GLN A 153 17.86 -9.19 15.35
CA GLN A 153 17.94 -8.07 16.29
C GLN A 153 16.75 -7.12 16.17
N PHE A 154 16.22 -6.98 14.95
CA PHE A 154 15.05 -6.17 14.69
C PHE A 154 13.77 -6.78 15.28
N ASP A 155 13.63 -8.10 15.25
CA ASP A 155 12.47 -8.78 15.83
C ASP A 155 12.44 -8.65 17.36
N GLU A 156 13.57 -8.85 18.03
CA GLU A 156 13.70 -8.63 19.49
C GLU A 156 13.42 -7.17 19.85
N LEU A 157 13.92 -6.24 19.03
CA LEU A 157 13.66 -4.82 19.19
C LEU A 157 12.16 -4.52 19.09
N SER A 158 11.50 -5.02 18.04
CA SER A 158 10.08 -4.82 17.81
C SER A 158 9.25 -5.34 19.00
N GLU A 159 9.59 -6.50 19.54
CA GLU A 159 8.93 -7.05 20.74
C GLU A 159 9.14 -6.16 21.98
N SER A 160 10.37 -5.69 22.22
CA SER A 160 10.67 -4.80 23.34
C SER A 160 9.92 -3.46 23.26
N MET A 161 9.68 -2.96 22.05
CA MET A 161 8.94 -1.72 21.80
C MET A 161 7.42 -1.93 21.88
N LYS A 162 6.90 -3.09 21.45
CA LYS A 162 5.51 -3.48 21.67
C LYS A 162 5.15 -3.49 23.15
N ALA A 163 6.05 -3.93 24.03
CA ALA A 163 5.85 -3.88 25.48
C ALA A 163 5.69 -2.44 26.04
N LEU A 164 6.23 -1.44 25.33
CA LEU A 164 6.06 -0.01 25.65
C LEU A 164 4.80 0.59 25.00
N GLY A 165 4.05 -0.21 24.24
CA GLY A 165 2.90 0.21 23.45
C GLY A 165 3.30 1.02 22.23
N ILE A 166 4.45 0.72 21.63
CA ILE A 166 4.95 1.28 20.36
C ILE A 166 5.05 0.11 19.37
N ASP A 167 4.14 0.02 18.39
CA ASP A 167 4.17 -1.06 17.40
C ASP A 167 5.15 -0.71 16.27
N VAL A 168 6.32 -1.34 16.26
CA VAL A 168 7.35 -1.12 15.24
C VAL A 168 7.11 -2.06 14.07
N ALA A 169 6.21 -1.66 13.19
CA ALA A 169 5.92 -2.35 11.94
C ALA A 169 5.66 -1.35 10.81
N LEU A 170 5.77 -1.79 9.55
CA LEU A 170 5.26 -1.07 8.37
C LEU A 170 3.73 -0.91 8.43
N LYS A 171 3.08 -1.40 9.50
CA LYS A 171 1.67 -1.16 9.80
C LYS A 171 1.46 0.33 10.09
N GLY A 172 1.28 1.07 9.01
CA GLY A 172 0.34 2.16 8.97
C GLY A 172 0.81 3.52 9.47
N ALA A 173 2.09 3.89 9.33
CA ALA A 173 2.39 5.32 9.27
C ALA A 173 1.57 5.99 8.14
N ALA A 174 1.37 5.33 6.99
CA ALA A 174 0.45 5.83 5.97
C ALA A 174 -1.05 5.75 6.35
N CYS A 175 -1.46 4.73 7.12
CA CYS A 175 -2.87 4.49 7.44
C CYS A 175 -3.42 5.36 8.59
N THR A 176 -2.58 5.76 9.54
CA THR A 176 -2.98 6.62 10.68
C THR A 176 -2.79 8.11 10.38
N LEU A 177 -1.97 8.45 9.39
CA LEU A 177 -1.81 9.84 8.92
C LEU A 177 -2.97 10.27 8.01
N ASN A 178 -3.54 9.37 7.21
CA ASN A 178 -4.74 9.66 6.42
C ASN A 178 -5.99 9.21 7.20
N ASN A 179 -6.45 10.06 8.14
CA ASN A 179 -7.68 9.83 8.90
C ASN A 179 -8.97 10.09 8.10
N ASP A 180 -8.85 10.39 6.81
CA ASP A 180 -10.03 10.55 5.97
C ASP A 180 -10.63 9.18 5.62
N PRO A 181 -11.89 8.92 5.98
CA PRO A 181 -12.55 7.69 5.58
C PRO A 181 -12.64 7.67 4.05
N SER A 182 -12.08 6.65 3.43
CA SER A 182 -12.18 6.48 1.98
C SER A 182 -13.63 6.19 1.63
N ILE A 183 -14.25 7.09 0.87
CA ILE A 183 -15.64 6.95 0.41
C ILE A 183 -15.78 5.70 -0.46
N LEU A 184 -16.72 4.84 -0.10
CA LEU A 184 -17.08 3.67 -0.89
C LEU A 184 -18.07 4.09 -1.97
N THR A 185 -17.85 3.61 -3.19
CA THR A 185 -18.80 3.80 -4.29
C THR A 185 -19.50 2.49 -4.60
N LYS A 186 -20.80 2.56 -4.90
CA LYS A 186 -21.57 1.40 -5.36
C LYS A 186 -21.30 1.20 -6.84
N ASP A 187 -20.73 0.06 -7.18
CA ASP A 187 -20.48 -0.28 -8.59
C ASP A 187 -21.71 -0.99 -9.18
N ALA A 188 -22.66 -0.19 -9.69
CA ALA A 188 -23.91 -0.70 -10.27
C ALA A 188 -23.68 -1.51 -11.56
N ALA A 189 -22.57 -1.26 -12.27
CA ALA A 189 -22.22 -1.97 -13.49
C ALA A 189 -21.81 -3.43 -13.22
N LEU A 190 -21.12 -3.67 -12.10
CA LEU A 190 -20.74 -5.02 -11.71
C LEU A 190 -21.95 -5.84 -11.25
N SER A 191 -22.90 -5.22 -10.54
CA SER A 191 -24.12 -5.89 -10.06
C SER A 191 -25.02 -6.33 -11.22
N SER A 192 -25.19 -5.49 -12.25
CA SER A 192 -25.98 -5.86 -13.44
C SER A 192 -25.33 -6.94 -14.29
N THR A 193 -24.00 -6.98 -14.35
CA THR A 193 -23.25 -8.02 -15.07
C THR A 193 -23.45 -9.40 -14.44
N VAL A 194 -23.49 -9.50 -13.12
CA VAL A 194 -23.75 -10.76 -12.40
C VAL A 194 -25.17 -11.27 -12.69
N LEU A 195 -26.16 -10.39 -12.67
CA LEU A 195 -27.55 -10.76 -13.00
C LEU A 195 -27.68 -11.29 -14.43
N LEU A 196 -27.05 -10.63 -15.41
CA LEU A 196 -27.05 -11.07 -16.80
C LEU A 196 -26.33 -12.41 -16.98
N ALA A 197 -25.20 -12.63 -16.31
CA ALA A 197 -24.47 -13.90 -16.39
C ALA A 197 -25.27 -15.07 -15.81
N VAL A 198 -25.95 -14.87 -14.67
CA VAL A 198 -26.76 -15.92 -14.03
C VAL A 198 -28.05 -16.22 -14.81
N SER A 199 -28.67 -15.20 -15.42
CA SER A 199 -29.90 -15.36 -16.23
C SER A 199 -29.65 -15.88 -17.64
N ALA A 200 -28.43 -15.77 -18.17
CA ALA A 200 -28.07 -16.31 -19.48
C ALA A 200 -28.16 -17.85 -19.55
N ILE A 201 -27.78 -18.55 -18.47
CA ILE A 201 -27.74 -20.02 -18.45
C ILE A 201 -29.16 -20.61 -18.63
N PRO A 202 -30.18 -20.22 -17.85
CA PRO A 202 -31.53 -20.73 -18.06
C PRO A 202 -32.17 -20.25 -19.38
N ALA A 203 -31.81 -19.07 -19.88
CA ALA A 203 -32.30 -18.58 -21.17
C ALA A 203 -31.90 -19.48 -22.33
N VAL A 204 -30.63 -19.93 -22.36
CA VAL A 204 -30.13 -20.85 -23.40
C VAL A 204 -30.79 -22.22 -23.29
N LEU A 205 -30.96 -22.73 -22.07
CA LEU A 205 -31.63 -24.01 -21.85
C LEU A 205 -33.11 -23.99 -22.27
N ALA A 206 -33.79 -22.85 -22.07
CA ALA A 206 -35.18 -22.67 -22.47
C ALA A 206 -35.37 -22.51 -23.99
N ALA A 207 -34.31 -22.19 -24.75
CA ALA A 207 -34.37 -22.09 -26.21
C ALA A 207 -34.51 -23.47 -26.89
N VAL A 208 -33.94 -24.53 -26.30
CA VAL A 208 -33.98 -25.90 -26.82
C VAL A 208 -35.40 -26.48 -26.94
N PRO A 209 -36.25 -26.46 -25.88
CA PRO A 209 -37.61 -26.97 -26.01
C PRO A 209 -38.45 -26.12 -26.97
N TYR A 210 -38.23 -24.80 -27.04
CA TYR A 210 -38.92 -23.93 -27.99
C TYR A 210 -38.60 -24.30 -29.44
N ALA A 211 -37.31 -24.47 -29.75
CA ALA A 211 -36.85 -24.91 -31.07
C ALA A 211 -37.41 -26.30 -31.43
N GLY A 212 -37.42 -27.23 -30.47
CA GLY A 212 -38.01 -28.55 -30.65
C GLY A 212 -39.49 -28.49 -31.02
N VAL A 213 -40.30 -27.74 -30.28
CA VAL A 213 -41.74 -27.60 -30.58
C VAL A 213 -41.95 -26.95 -31.95
N SER A 214 -41.14 -25.94 -32.30
CA SER A 214 -41.22 -25.27 -33.60
C SER A 214 -40.89 -26.18 -34.78
N TYR A 215 -40.03 -27.19 -34.58
CA TYR A 215 -39.63 -28.15 -35.59
C TYR A 215 -40.67 -29.27 -35.78
N PHE A 216 -41.25 -29.78 -34.70
CA PHE A 216 -42.11 -30.97 -34.74
C PHE A 216 -43.60 -30.70 -35.00
N TYR A 217 -44.14 -29.53 -34.62
CA TYR A 217 -45.59 -29.30 -34.62
C TYR A 217 -46.05 -28.15 -35.51
N GLN A 218 -45.41 -26.97 -35.44
CA GLN A 218 -45.76 -25.83 -36.31
C GLN A 218 -44.66 -24.75 -36.26
N PRO A 219 -44.39 -23.98 -37.34
CA PRO A 219 -43.43 -22.89 -37.29
C PRO A 219 -43.94 -21.76 -36.39
N LEU A 220 -43.52 -21.77 -35.13
CA LEU A 220 -43.73 -20.66 -34.20
C LEU A 220 -42.85 -19.46 -34.59
N PRO A 221 -43.31 -18.22 -34.36
CA PRO A 221 -42.56 -17.02 -34.71
C PRO A 221 -41.27 -16.93 -33.88
N LEU A 222 -40.13 -16.68 -34.55
CA LEU A 222 -38.81 -16.53 -33.93
C LEU A 222 -38.83 -15.55 -32.74
N VAL A 223 -39.59 -14.45 -32.87
CA VAL A 223 -39.75 -13.42 -31.84
C VAL A 223 -40.35 -14.01 -30.55
N GLY A 224 -41.27 -14.97 -30.66
CA GLY A 224 -41.85 -15.66 -29.50
C GLY A 224 -40.83 -16.53 -28.76
N GLY A 225 -39.87 -17.11 -29.48
CA GLY A 225 -38.81 -17.95 -28.88
C GLY A 225 -37.77 -17.13 -28.14
N VAL A 226 -37.41 -15.98 -28.69
CA VAL A 226 -36.54 -15.02 -28.03
C VAL A 226 -37.23 -14.45 -26.79
N ALA A 227 -38.52 -14.09 -26.87
CA ALA A 227 -39.27 -13.61 -25.72
C ALA A 227 -39.39 -14.67 -24.61
N PHE A 228 -39.68 -15.93 -24.97
CA PHE A 228 -39.79 -17.03 -24.02
C PHE A 228 -38.46 -17.34 -23.32
N SER A 229 -37.37 -17.42 -24.08
CA SER A 229 -36.02 -17.67 -23.51
C SER A 229 -35.55 -16.54 -22.60
N LEU A 230 -35.77 -15.28 -22.97
CA LEU A 230 -35.44 -14.15 -22.10
C LEU A 230 -36.31 -14.13 -20.83
N ALA A 231 -37.63 -14.33 -20.95
CA ALA A 231 -38.53 -14.32 -19.81
C ALA A 231 -38.25 -15.45 -18.81
N THR A 232 -38.02 -16.67 -19.31
CA THR A 232 -37.63 -17.82 -18.48
C THR A 232 -36.24 -17.65 -17.89
N GLY A 233 -35.28 -17.10 -18.65
CA GLY A 233 -33.95 -16.72 -18.18
C GLY A 233 -33.99 -15.77 -16.99
N LEU A 234 -34.81 -14.73 -17.09
CA LEU A 234 -34.94 -13.70 -16.05
C LEU A 234 -35.68 -14.25 -14.81
N LEU A 235 -36.79 -14.98 -14.99
CA LEU A 235 -37.53 -15.59 -13.88
C LEU A 235 -36.72 -16.64 -13.12
N LEU A 236 -36.08 -17.56 -13.84
CA LEU A 236 -35.24 -18.60 -13.23
C LEU A 236 -33.94 -18.02 -12.68
N GLY A 237 -33.36 -17.02 -13.35
CA GLY A 237 -32.19 -16.29 -12.84
C GLY A 237 -32.49 -15.62 -11.50
N GLN A 238 -33.63 -14.93 -11.37
CA GLN A 238 -34.09 -14.34 -10.12
C GLN A 238 -34.32 -15.40 -9.03
N ALA A 239 -34.94 -16.54 -9.39
CA ALA A 239 -35.18 -17.63 -8.45
C ALA A 239 -33.86 -18.29 -7.96
N LEU A 240 -32.86 -18.39 -8.83
CA LEU A 240 -31.53 -18.90 -8.48
C LEU A 240 -30.78 -17.94 -7.55
N LEU A 241 -30.84 -16.63 -7.81
CA LEU A 241 -30.26 -15.61 -6.92
C LEU A 241 -30.90 -15.66 -5.53
N ASN A 242 -32.24 -15.82 -5.46
CA ASN A 242 -32.96 -16.00 -4.20
C ASN A 242 -32.45 -17.22 -3.42
N ARG A 243 -32.18 -18.33 -4.13
CA ARG A 243 -31.78 -19.60 -3.50
C ARG A 243 -30.32 -19.62 -3.08
N MET A 244 -29.44 -18.93 -3.83
CA MET A 244 -28.05 -18.74 -3.45
C MET A 244 -27.84 -17.60 -2.46
N GLN A 245 -28.92 -16.91 -2.04
CA GLN A 245 -28.87 -15.73 -1.16
C GLN A 245 -28.03 -14.58 -1.74
N LEU A 246 -27.90 -14.48 -3.07
CA LEU A 246 -27.25 -13.33 -3.73
C LEU A 246 -28.22 -12.17 -4.03
N ASN A 247 -29.36 -12.15 -3.37
CA ASN A 247 -30.30 -11.04 -3.47
C ASN A 247 -29.66 -9.76 -2.92
N ASP A 248 -29.88 -8.64 -3.61
CA ASP A 248 -29.34 -7.33 -3.27
C ASP A 248 -27.81 -7.31 -3.11
N ALA A 249 -27.11 -8.03 -4.00
CA ALA A 249 -25.66 -8.00 -4.07
C ALA A 249 -25.15 -6.59 -4.40
N GLU A 250 -24.60 -5.92 -3.38
CA GLU A 250 -23.93 -4.63 -3.51
C GLU A 250 -22.42 -4.87 -3.48
N VAL A 251 -21.74 -4.42 -4.53
CA VAL A 251 -20.28 -4.41 -4.57
C VAL A 251 -19.83 -3.01 -4.20
N LEU A 252 -19.16 -2.92 -3.05
CA LEU A 252 -18.52 -1.69 -2.63
C LEU A 252 -17.07 -1.69 -3.12
N VAL A 253 -16.72 -0.61 -3.81
CA VAL A 253 -15.35 -0.35 -4.30
C VAL A 253 -14.82 0.87 -3.56
N GLY A 254 -13.65 0.71 -2.95
CA GLY A 254 -12.92 1.79 -2.30
C GLY A 254 -11.43 1.63 -2.50
N ALA A 255 -10.67 2.69 -2.23
CA ALA A 255 -9.22 2.60 -2.14
C ALA A 255 -8.81 2.21 -0.71
N CYS A 256 -7.79 1.38 -0.57
CA CYS A 256 -7.21 1.11 0.73
C CYS A 256 -6.58 2.41 1.28
N THR A 257 -6.95 2.81 2.51
CA THR A 257 -6.39 3.99 3.20
C THR A 257 -4.86 3.98 3.32
N CYS A 258 -4.24 2.81 3.19
CA CYS A 258 -2.82 2.59 3.44
C CYS A 258 -1.94 2.55 2.19
N CYS A 259 -2.47 2.05 1.08
CA CYS A 259 -1.68 1.80 -0.13
C CYS A 259 -2.42 2.18 -1.42
N GLU A 260 -3.57 2.82 -1.29
CA GLU A 260 -4.44 3.32 -2.38
C GLU A 260 -4.87 2.27 -3.41
N THR A 261 -4.58 0.99 -3.15
CA THR A 261 -5.00 -0.09 -4.03
C THR A 261 -6.51 -0.29 -3.93
N PRO A 262 -7.20 -0.55 -5.05
CA PRO A 262 -8.65 -0.72 -5.04
C PRO A 262 -9.02 -2.02 -4.33
N VAL A 263 -9.77 -1.90 -3.24
CA VAL A 263 -10.35 -3.00 -2.50
C VAL A 263 -11.81 -3.15 -2.91
N LYS A 264 -12.18 -4.36 -3.35
CA LYS A 264 -13.55 -4.73 -3.69
C LYS A 264 -14.09 -5.65 -2.61
N GLN A 265 -15.30 -5.36 -2.13
CA GLN A 265 -16.03 -6.22 -1.19
C GLN A 265 -17.46 -6.42 -1.67
N LEU A 266 -17.85 -7.69 -1.81
CA LEU A 266 -19.22 -8.10 -2.12
C LEU A 266 -19.99 -8.23 -0.81
N PHE A 267 -21.13 -7.55 -0.71
CA PHE A 267 -22.14 -7.78 0.31
C PHE A 267 -23.30 -8.51 -0.35
N ALA A 268 -23.53 -9.76 0.05
CA ALA A 268 -24.63 -10.60 -0.43
C ALA A 268 -25.20 -11.39 0.76
N GLY A 269 -26.51 -11.61 0.79
CA GLY A 269 -27.18 -12.39 1.82
C GLY A 269 -28.25 -11.64 2.60
N ASN A 270 -29.19 -12.40 3.16
CA ASN A 270 -30.23 -11.88 4.05
C ASN A 270 -29.67 -11.51 5.44
N ASP A 271 -28.53 -12.09 5.80
CA ASP A 271 -27.79 -11.79 7.03
C ASP A 271 -26.92 -10.56 6.79
N LYS A 272 -27.52 -9.40 7.03
CA LYS A 272 -26.89 -8.08 6.88
C LYS A 272 -25.85 -7.88 7.97
N LEU A 273 -24.62 -8.35 7.77
CA LEU A 273 -23.50 -7.91 8.61
C LEU A 273 -23.20 -6.44 8.27
N PRO A 274 -23.34 -5.50 9.24
CA PRO A 274 -23.15 -4.07 8.98
C PRO A 274 -21.68 -3.69 8.74
N VAL A 275 -20.76 -4.53 9.22
CA VAL A 275 -19.31 -4.35 9.13
C VAL A 275 -18.65 -5.68 8.78
N VAL A 276 -17.72 -5.66 7.82
CA VAL A 276 -16.90 -6.82 7.46
C VAL A 276 -15.42 -6.44 7.50
N THR A 277 -14.64 -7.21 8.26
CA THR A 277 -13.18 -7.07 8.34
C THR A 277 -12.52 -7.83 7.20
N LYS A 278 -11.80 -7.14 6.31
CA LYS A 278 -11.03 -7.73 5.21
C LYS A 278 -9.56 -7.40 5.35
N LYS A 279 -8.68 -8.37 5.06
CA LYS A 279 -7.24 -8.12 4.92
C LYS A 279 -6.94 -7.55 3.52
N CYS A 280 -6.17 -6.47 3.44
CA CYS A 280 -5.66 -5.97 2.17
C CYS A 280 -4.58 -6.92 1.61
N ASP A 281 -4.69 -7.27 0.33
CA ASP A 281 -3.77 -8.21 -0.33
C ASP A 281 -2.36 -7.61 -0.52
N ASN A 282 -2.26 -6.28 -0.65
CA ASN A 282 -0.99 -5.60 -0.92
C ASN A 282 -0.24 -5.21 0.36
N CYS A 283 -0.92 -4.54 1.31
CA CYS A 283 -0.29 -4.05 2.55
C CYS A 283 -0.60 -4.89 3.79
N GLY A 284 -1.48 -5.89 3.69
CA GLY A 284 -1.78 -6.80 4.79
C GLY A 284 -2.55 -6.19 5.96
N THR A 285 -2.99 -4.92 5.86
CA THR A 285 -3.78 -4.26 6.90
C THR A 285 -5.19 -4.81 6.94
N LEU A 286 -5.76 -4.89 8.14
CA LEU A 286 -7.18 -5.17 8.31
C LEU A 286 -7.95 -3.88 8.03
N LEU A 287 -9.05 -4.00 7.30
CA LEU A 287 -9.93 -2.91 6.92
C LEU A 287 -11.34 -3.29 7.36
N ASP A 288 -11.97 -2.46 8.18
CA ASP A 288 -13.35 -2.67 8.60
C ASP A 288 -14.28 -1.92 7.64
N ILE A 289 -14.86 -2.64 6.69
CA ILE A 289 -15.70 -2.04 5.65
C ILE A 289 -17.13 -1.94 6.18
N SER A 290 -17.64 -0.72 6.38
CA SER A 290 -19.00 -0.49 6.86
C SER A 290 -19.94 -0.18 5.69
N ARG A 291 -21.01 -0.96 5.58
CA ARG A 291 -22.04 -0.74 4.56
C ARG A 291 -22.92 0.46 4.89
N GLU A 292 -23.32 0.62 6.15
CA GLU A 292 -24.24 1.69 6.57
C GLU A 292 -23.64 3.08 6.38
N LYS A 293 -22.34 3.20 6.66
CA LYS A 293 -21.62 4.46 6.54
C LYS A 293 -21.02 4.68 5.16
N MET A 294 -21.01 3.66 4.28
CA MET A 294 -20.35 3.72 2.97
C MET A 294 -18.87 4.16 3.09
N GLU A 295 -18.21 3.70 4.15
CA GLU A 295 -16.87 4.12 4.53
C GLU A 295 -16.06 2.91 5.02
N ILE A 296 -14.75 2.99 4.83
CA ILE A 296 -13.81 2.08 5.48
C ILE A 296 -13.48 2.65 6.86
N LEU A 297 -13.95 1.98 7.91
CA LEU A 297 -13.54 2.25 9.28
C LEU A 297 -12.14 1.66 9.49
N GLN A 298 -11.28 2.40 10.21
CA GLN A 298 -9.92 1.94 10.49
C GLN A 298 -9.95 0.56 11.12
N GLY A 299 -9.32 -0.42 10.47
CA GLY A 299 -9.22 -1.75 11.01
C GLY A 299 -8.26 -1.77 12.20
N THR A 300 -8.71 -2.40 13.27
CA THR A 300 -7.86 -2.65 14.43
C THR A 300 -6.62 -3.47 14.02
N PRO A 301 -5.41 -3.10 14.48
CA PRO A 301 -4.21 -3.84 14.13
C PRO A 301 -4.32 -5.27 14.66
N GLN A 302 -4.13 -6.25 13.77
CA GLN A 302 -4.11 -7.65 14.17
C GLN A 302 -2.92 -7.90 15.10
N ALA A 303 -3.21 -8.26 16.35
CA ALA A 303 -2.25 -8.89 17.24
C ALA A 303 -1.85 -10.23 16.62
N ARG A 304 -0.62 -10.31 16.11
CA ARG A 304 0.07 -11.56 15.85
C ARG A 304 1.30 -11.57 16.72
#